data_AF-A0A699T8D8-F1
#
_entry.id   AF-A0A699T8D8-F1
#
_cell.length_a   1.000
_cell.length_b   1.000
_cell.length_c   1.000
_cell.angle_alpha   90.00
_cell.angle_beta   90.00
_cell.angle_gamma   90.00
#
_symmetry.space_group_name_H-M   'P 1'
#
loop_
_entity.id
_entity.type
_entity.pdbx_description
1 polymer ?
#
loop_
_entity_poly.entity_id
_entity_poly.type
_entity_poly.pdbx_seq_one_letter_code
_entity_poly.pdbx_strand_id
1 'polypeptide(L)'
;ATPTQAWLWHQRLSHLNFDYINLLSMKDIVIGLPKLKYVKDQLYSSCELSKAKRSSFKSKIVPNSKGRLNLLHMDLCGPMRVASINGGNTFW
;
A
#
# COMPACT_ATOMS: atom_id res chain seq x y z
N ALA A 1 -16.54 16.52 -17.44
CA ALA A 1 -15.43 17.43 -17.08
C ALA A 1 -14.17 16.94 -17.80
N THR A 2 -13.50 17.80 -18.56
CA THR A 2 -12.22 17.47 -19.20
C THR A 2 -11.14 17.34 -18.12
N PRO A 3 -10.32 16.27 -18.12
CA PRO A 3 -9.23 16.15 -17.17
C PRO A 3 -8.24 17.29 -17.38
N THR A 4 -7.88 17.99 -16.30
CA THR A 4 -6.86 19.04 -16.32
C THR A 4 -5.57 18.46 -16.90
N GLN A 5 -4.77 19.26 -17.60
CA GLN A 5 -3.52 18.76 -18.21
C GLN A 5 -2.58 18.14 -17.16
N ALA A 6 -2.57 18.65 -15.93
CA ALA A 6 -1.88 18.05 -14.79
C ALA A 6 -2.34 16.61 -14.48
N TRP A 7 -3.63 16.31 -14.65
CA TRP A 7 -4.20 14.98 -14.41
C TRP A 7 -3.76 13.95 -15.45
N LEU A 8 -3.72 14.34 -16.72
CA LEU A 8 -3.19 13.49 -17.79
C LEU A 8 -1.74 13.10 -17.50
N TRP A 9 -0.93 14.04 -17.04
CA TRP A 9 0.46 13.78 -16.66
C TRP A 9 0.58 12.97 -15.38
N HIS A 10 -0.29 13.16 -14.40
CA HIS A 10 -0.38 12.30 -13.22
C HIS A 10 -0.64 10.84 -13.61
N GLN A 11 -1.58 10.57 -14.52
CA GLN A 11 -1.83 9.22 -15.03
C GLN A 11 -0.64 8.66 -15.83
N ARG A 12 -0.02 9.47 -16.71
CA ARG A 12 1.15 9.06 -17.51
C ARG A 12 2.39 8.75 -16.66
N LEU A 13 2.57 9.44 -15.54
CA LEU A 13 3.70 9.28 -14.62
C LEU A 13 3.38 8.34 -13.45
N SER A 14 2.47 7.37 -13.65
CA SER A 14 2.13 6.35 -12.66
C SER A 14 1.66 6.92 -11.31
N HIS A 15 0.77 7.91 -11.38
CA HIS A 15 0.15 8.57 -10.23
C HIS A 15 1.13 9.34 -9.33
N LEU A 16 2.26 9.81 -9.85
CA LEU A 16 3.25 10.59 -9.08
C LEU A 16 2.61 11.75 -8.29
N ASN A 17 3.19 12.11 -7.13
CA ASN A 17 2.71 13.25 -6.35
C ASN A 17 2.75 14.53 -7.18
N PHE A 18 1.71 15.37 -7.08
CA PHE A 18 1.60 16.59 -7.88
C PHE A 18 2.70 17.61 -7.57
N ASP A 19 3.18 17.68 -6.32
CA ASP A 19 4.33 18.54 -5.99
C ASP A 19 5.57 18.14 -6.78
N TYR A 20 5.73 16.83 -7.00
CA TYR A 20 6.83 16.27 -7.77
C TYR A 20 6.64 16.54 -9.27
N ILE A 21 5.42 16.41 -9.79
CA ILE A 21 5.09 16.78 -11.18
C ILE A 21 5.36 18.28 -11.40
N ASN A 22 5.00 19.14 -10.44
CA ASN A 22 5.28 20.57 -10.48
C ASN A 22 6.79 20.85 -10.45
N LEU A 23 7.55 20.15 -9.62
CA LEU A 23 9.01 20.26 -9.59
C LEU A 23 9.65 19.83 -10.92
N LEU A 24 9.17 18.73 -11.54
CA LEU A 24 9.64 18.28 -12.85
C LEU A 24 9.34 19.30 -13.94
N SER A 25 8.17 19.94 -13.88
CA SER A 25 7.74 21.00 -14.79
C SER A 25 8.57 22.28 -14.63
N MET A 26 8.86 22.69 -13.39
CA MET A 26 9.69 23.87 -13.10
C MET A 26 11.15 23.68 -13.48
N LYS A 27 11.68 22.45 -13.36
CA LYS A 27 13.06 22.12 -13.71
C LYS A 27 13.25 21.71 -15.18
N ASP A 28 12.19 21.72 -15.97
CA ASP A 28 12.19 21.33 -17.40
C ASP A 28 12.82 19.95 -17.66
N ILE A 29 12.64 19.01 -16.72
CA ILE A 29 13.26 17.67 -16.79
C ILE A 29 12.51 16.76 -17.77
N VAL A 30 11.21 17.01 -18.00
CA VAL A 30 10.34 16.19 -18.84
C VAL A 30 9.94 16.98 -20.08
N ILE A 31 10.40 16.52 -21.25
CA ILE A 31 10.05 17.12 -22.54
C ILE A 31 8.54 17.01 -22.78
N GLY A 32 7.91 18.13 -23.14
CA GLY A 32 6.48 18.20 -23.44
C GLY A 32 5.56 18.38 -22.21
N LEU A 33 6.13 18.45 -21.00
CA LEU A 33 5.40 18.82 -19.80
C LEU A 33 5.22 20.36 -19.78
N PRO A 34 4.00 20.89 -19.95
CA PRO A 34 3.76 22.34 -19.82
C PRO A 34 4.12 22.85 -18.42
N LYS A 35 4.38 24.16 -18.31
CA LYS A 35 4.56 24.87 -17.02
C LYS A 35 3.22 25.00 -16.32
N LEU A 36 2.91 24.06 -15.43
CA LEU A 36 1.64 24.00 -14.71
C LEU A 36 1.83 24.55 -13.30
N LYS A 37 0.93 25.42 -12.84
CA LYS A 37 0.79 25.74 -11.41
C LYS A 37 -0.34 24.88 -10.85
N TYR A 38 0.01 23.81 -10.16
CA TYR A 38 -0.98 22.92 -9.55
C TYR A 38 -1.50 23.49 -8.22
N VAL A 39 -2.81 23.40 -8.00
CA VAL A 39 -3.47 23.74 -6.74
C VAL A 39 -3.92 22.45 -6.07
N LYS A 40 -3.55 22.29 -4.79
CA LYS A 40 -3.66 21.03 -4.01
C LYS A 40 -5.10 20.55 -3.78
N ASP A 41 -6.10 21.37 -4.06
CA ASP A 41 -7.50 21.12 -3.73
C ASP A 41 -8.22 20.12 -4.67
N GLN A 42 -7.55 19.60 -5.70
CA GLN A 42 -8.10 18.61 -6.65
C GLN A 42 -7.54 17.18 -6.47
N LEU A 43 -7.28 16.74 -5.24
CA LEU A 43 -6.85 15.36 -5.00
C LEU A 43 -8.03 14.38 -5.13
N TYR A 44 -7.88 13.38 -6.01
CA TYR A 44 -8.85 12.29 -6.15
C TYR A 44 -8.68 11.28 -5.03
N SER A 45 -9.75 11.01 -4.27
CA SER A 45 -9.77 10.15 -3.09
C SER A 45 -9.18 8.75 -3.30
N SER A 46 -9.30 8.19 -4.51
CA SER A 46 -8.75 6.87 -4.81
C SER A 46 -7.22 6.82 -4.77
N CYS A 47 -6.52 7.87 -5.25
CA CYS A 47 -5.06 7.90 -5.21
C CYS A 47 -4.56 7.98 -3.75
N GLU A 48 -5.19 8.83 -2.94
CA GLU A 48 -4.90 8.95 -1.51
C GLU A 48 -5.09 7.61 -0.78
N LEU A 49 -6.19 6.90 -1.02
CA LEU A 49 -6.45 5.60 -0.41
C LEU A 49 -5.44 4.53 -0.86
N SER A 50 -5.08 4.51 -2.14
CA SER A 50 -4.12 3.53 -2.68
C SER A 50 -2.69 3.73 -2.16
N LYS A 51 -2.33 4.97 -1.82
CA LYS A 51 -0.99 5.34 -1.33
C LYS A 51 -0.93 5.51 0.18
N ALA A 52 -2.06 5.42 0.87
CA ALA A 52 -2.11 5.54 2.31
C ALA A 52 -1.27 4.43 2.96
N LYS A 53 -0.30 4.85 3.77
CA LYS A 53 0.46 3.91 4.59
C LYS A 53 -0.47 3.32 5.64
N ARG A 54 -0.61 1.99 5.67
CA ARG A 54 -1.31 1.31 6.75
C ARG A 54 -0.64 1.66 8.08
N SER A 55 -1.43 2.02 9.08
CA SER A 55 -0.94 2.28 10.42
C SER A 55 -0.22 1.03 10.97
N SER A 56 0.85 1.25 11.73
CA SER A 56 1.55 0.15 12.39
C SER A 56 0.68 -0.44 13.49
N PHE A 57 0.79 -1.75 13.68
CA PHE A 57 0.23 -2.41 14.85
C PHE A 57 1.00 -1.97 16.10
N LYS A 58 0.30 -1.74 17.22
CA LYS A 58 0.96 -1.47 18.50
C LYS A 58 1.75 -2.70 18.93
N SER A 59 3.03 -2.53 19.29
CA SER A 59 3.82 -3.62 19.86
C SER A 59 3.28 -3.95 21.26
N LYS A 60 3.24 -5.25 21.60
CA LYS A 60 3.04 -5.68 22.97
C LYS A 60 4.42 -5.73 23.64
N ILE A 61 4.67 -4.81 24.57
CA ILE A 61 5.97 -4.68 25.27
C ILE A 61 6.21 -5.84 26.25
N VAL A 62 5.14 -6.45 26.75
CA VAL A 62 5.20 -7.58 27.69
C VAL A 62 4.74 -8.85 26.97
N PRO A 63 5.58 -9.90 26.88
CA PRO A 63 5.12 -11.23 26.52
C PRO A 63 4.06 -11.65 27.54
N ASN A 64 2.85 -12.01 27.09
CA ASN A 64 1.77 -12.41 28.00
C ASN A 64 2.06 -13.74 28.74
N SER A 65 3.17 -14.41 28.41
CA SER A 65 3.63 -15.64 29.05
C SER A 65 4.64 -15.33 30.16
N LYS A 66 4.18 -15.37 31.41
CA LYS A 66 5.02 -15.22 32.62
C LYS A 66 5.86 -16.47 32.96
N GLY A 67 5.77 -17.56 32.20
CA GLY A 67 6.36 -18.87 32.49
C GLY A 67 6.25 -19.85 31.32
N ARG A 68 6.94 -21.00 31.41
CA ARG A 68 6.91 -22.06 30.39
C ARG A 68 5.48 -22.60 30.23
N LEU A 69 5.04 -22.82 28.98
CA LEU A 69 3.70 -23.35 28.61
C LEU A 69 2.50 -22.44 28.95
N ASN A 70 2.69 -21.19 29.37
CA ASN A 70 1.57 -20.28 29.70
C ASN A 70 0.75 -19.82 28.49
N LEU A 71 1.30 -19.93 27.28
CA LEU A 71 0.61 -19.58 26.04
C LEU A 71 1.03 -20.56 24.94
N LEU A 72 0.08 -21.36 24.47
CA LEU A 72 0.24 -22.22 23.31
C LEU A 72 -0.45 -21.55 22.12
N HIS A 73 0.29 -21.27 21.06
CA HIS A 73 -0.28 -20.85 19.79
C HIS A 73 -0.24 -22.07 18.85
N MET A 74 -1.42 -22.55 18.45
CA MET A 74 -1.56 -23.57 17.42
C MET A 74 -2.20 -22.89 16.22
N ASP A 75 -1.68 -23.15 15.03
CA ASP A 75 -2.24 -22.65 13.77
C ASP A 75 -2.63 -23.85 12.91
N LEU A 76 -3.78 -23.76 12.26
CA LEU A 76 -4.24 -24.81 11.37
C LEU A 76 -3.68 -24.56 9.98
N CYS A 77 -2.78 -25.43 9.53
CA CYS A 77 -2.35 -25.37 8.15
C CYS A 77 -3.50 -25.89 7.27
N GLY A 78 -4.00 -25.01 6.38
CA GLY A 78 -5.14 -25.26 5.49
C GLY A 78 -4.96 -26.48 4.57
N PRO A 79 -5.96 -26.80 3.73
CA PRO A 79 -5.99 -28.05 2.99
C PRO A 79 -4.74 -28.23 2.12
N MET A 80 -3.87 -29.12 2.58
CA MET A 80 -2.63 -29.50 1.95
C MET A 80 -2.92 -30.35 0.72
N ARG A 81 -2.06 -30.17 -0.28
CA ARG A 81 -2.13 -30.91 -1.54
C ARG A 81 -1.93 -32.41 -1.36
N VAL A 82 -1.27 -32.80 -0.27
CA VAL A 82 -0.96 -34.20 0.06
C VAL A 82 -1.73 -34.56 1.33
N ALA A 83 -2.46 -35.67 1.26
CA ALA A 83 -3.16 -36.19 2.41
C ALA A 83 -2.16 -36.77 3.43
N SER A 84 -2.47 -36.58 4.71
CA SER A 84 -1.84 -37.32 5.80
C SER A 84 -2.06 -38.83 5.62
N ILE A 85 -1.32 -39.61 6.39
CA ILE A 85 -1.41 -41.07 6.43
C ILE A 85 -2.85 -41.53 6.70
N ASN A 86 -3.64 -40.73 7.43
CA ASN A 86 -5.05 -41.01 7.74
C ASN A 86 -6.04 -40.32 6.79
N GLY A 87 -5.59 -39.78 5.66
CA GLY A 87 -6.45 -39.17 4.64
C GLY A 87 -6.89 -37.72 4.92
N GLY A 88 -6.61 -37.19 6.11
CA GLY A 88 -6.83 -35.77 6.43
C GLY A 88 -5.87 -34.87 5.66
N ASN A 89 -6.35 -33.74 5.14
CA ASN A 89 -5.55 -32.79 4.39
C ASN A 89 -5.16 -31.54 5.20
N THR A 90 -5.49 -31.47 6.50
CA THR A 90 -5.10 -30.36 7.37
C THR A 90 -4.13 -30.84 8.44
N PHE A 91 -3.10 -30.05 8.71
CA PHE A 91 -2.16 -30.33 9.81
C PHE A 91 -2.51 -29.42 11.00
N TRP A 92 -2.60 -30.06 12.17
CA TRP A 92 -2.78 -29.43 13.47
C TRP A 92 -1.44 -29.02 14.08
#